data_AF-A0A8H4ZUY4-F1
#
_entry.id   AF-A0A8H4ZUY4-F1
#
_cell.length_a   1.000
_cell.length_b   1.000
_cell.length_c   1.000
_cell.angle_alpha   90.00
_cell.angle_beta   90.00
_cell.angle_gamma   90.00
#
_symmetry.space_group_name_H-M   'P 1'
#
loop_
_entity.id
_entity.type
_entity.pdbx_description
1 polymer ?
#
loop_
_entity_poly.entity_id
_entity_poly.type
_entity_poly.pdbx_seq_one_letter_code
_entity_poly.pdbx_strand_id
1 'polypeptide(L)'
;MATELKEYLVIIPDLPDVLAKRQVLLKPHNQDAAPLVKAGRVPFFGSTLAHHSAEGQQVAENGTVMIIKAESEEEIKEIIRKDIFTIEGVWDFGKLSIWPFKNTTKHRRDNSWVVQKFGGTSIGKFPDKVAEIVKSARLGGDRPAVICSARSSGKKVFGTTSRLLQVYRTLKGIVAITQDPDMQELLFDRLRSIIRDIRDDQVATVQIYILRQDIRDETIRQITADCQELLDYTSAAKRFNLDINGKAKDKMVSFGEKLSCRLMVAMLRDRDIPAEYVDLSDIVPSNNLDQLKPEFFHEAAAVFGKRVEACNGRVPVITGFFGAVPGSLIDSGIGRGYSDLCAVLVAIGLHAERVQIWKEVDGIFTADPREVPDARCLPSITPSEAAELTFYGSEVIHHLALSLAIQAKPPVSIFVKNVQKPWGQGTVVIPSDGDDTSSWPIDYLDPSDSESTSSTALPKMPTAVTIKRDITIFNILSNKQSMSHGFFVKVFTILAEHDISVDLISTSEVHVSMAINSSNMDPSQIKNVQCRLAEEGEVNVLPDMAILSLVGAELKNMTGIAGRMFAILGEQHVNIEMISQGTLTTTESLTVMY
;
A
#
# COMPACT_ATOMS: atom_id res chain seq x y z
N MET A 1 2.52 8.87 -44.33
CA MET A 1 3.00 8.40 -43.02
C MET A 1 3.91 9.48 -42.49
N ALA A 2 3.55 10.17 -41.42
CA ALA A 2 4.47 11.12 -40.78
C ALA A 2 5.50 10.30 -40.00
N THR A 3 6.78 10.48 -40.28
CA THR A 3 7.89 9.86 -39.54
C THR A 3 7.84 10.34 -38.08
N GLU A 4 7.79 9.40 -37.15
CA GLU A 4 7.72 9.68 -35.72
C GLU A 4 9.11 10.14 -35.23
N LEU A 5 9.23 11.40 -34.77
CA LEU A 5 10.47 11.94 -34.21
C LEU A 5 10.77 11.28 -32.86
N LYS A 6 12.02 10.83 -32.65
CA LYS A 6 12.50 10.25 -31.39
C LYS A 6 13.22 11.31 -30.57
N GLU A 7 13.12 11.22 -29.24
CA GLU A 7 13.88 12.07 -28.32
C GLU A 7 15.28 11.47 -28.07
N TYR A 8 16.29 12.33 -28.01
CA TYR A 8 17.67 11.97 -27.73
C TYR A 8 18.26 12.92 -26.70
N LEU A 9 18.98 12.38 -25.73
CA LEU A 9 19.77 13.11 -24.77
C LEU A 9 21.14 13.35 -25.40
N VAL A 10 21.51 14.60 -25.52
CA VAL A 10 22.74 15.04 -26.14
C VAL A 10 23.56 15.76 -25.09
N ILE A 11 24.79 15.29 -24.89
CA ILE A 11 25.77 15.91 -24.00
C ILE A 11 27.00 16.27 -24.83
N ILE A 12 27.39 17.53 -24.77
CA ILE A 12 28.50 18.09 -25.54
C ILE A 12 29.43 18.84 -24.57
N PRO A 13 30.64 18.34 -24.32
CA PRO A 13 31.59 19.06 -23.48
C PRO A 13 32.18 20.26 -24.23
N ASP A 14 32.62 21.26 -23.47
CA ASP A 14 33.34 22.41 -24.02
C ASP A 14 34.82 22.06 -24.26
N LEU A 15 35.47 22.76 -25.20
CA LEU A 15 36.92 22.73 -25.37
C LEU A 15 37.62 23.40 -24.16
N PRO A 16 38.89 23.06 -23.87
CA PRO A 16 39.65 23.71 -22.80
C PRO A 16 39.76 25.23 -22.99
N ASP A 17 39.69 25.99 -21.90
CA ASP A 17 39.90 27.45 -21.86
C ASP A 17 38.94 28.33 -22.69
N VAL A 18 37.74 27.84 -23.01
CA VAL A 18 36.74 28.59 -23.83
C VAL A 18 35.68 29.36 -23.04
N LEU A 19 35.79 29.45 -21.70
CA LEU A 19 34.74 30.04 -20.85
C LEU A 19 34.39 31.50 -21.24
N ALA A 20 35.41 32.33 -21.50
CA ALA A 20 35.20 33.71 -21.94
C ALA A 20 34.53 33.78 -23.33
N LYS A 21 34.89 32.86 -24.22
CA LYS A 21 34.32 32.75 -25.57
C LYS A 21 32.85 32.32 -25.51
N ARG A 22 32.53 31.35 -24.65
CA ARG A 22 31.15 30.88 -24.36
C ARG A 22 30.26 32.03 -23.89
N GLN A 23 30.71 32.82 -22.92
CA GLN A 23 29.90 33.93 -22.36
C GLN A 23 29.55 34.98 -23.42
N VAL A 24 30.47 35.30 -24.34
CA VAL A 24 30.23 36.23 -25.45
C VAL A 24 29.22 35.65 -26.45
N LEU A 25 29.36 34.36 -26.77
CA LEU A 25 28.55 33.68 -27.78
C LEU A 25 27.20 33.13 -27.24
N LEU A 26 26.95 33.19 -25.93
CA LEU A 26 25.74 32.63 -25.31
C LEU A 26 24.46 33.29 -25.83
N LYS A 27 24.47 34.61 -26.03
CA LYS A 27 23.33 35.35 -26.58
C LYS A 27 23.00 34.91 -28.02
N PRO A 28 23.96 34.89 -28.97
CA PRO A 28 23.68 34.43 -30.32
C PRO A 28 23.34 32.93 -30.37
N HIS A 29 23.98 32.07 -29.55
CA HIS A 29 23.60 30.66 -29.43
C HIS A 29 22.12 30.47 -29.05
N ASN A 30 21.65 31.20 -28.03
CA ASN A 30 20.25 31.15 -27.62
C ASN A 30 19.28 31.67 -28.71
N GLN A 31 19.73 32.60 -29.56
CA GLN A 31 18.95 33.10 -30.70
C GLN A 31 18.85 32.06 -31.82
N ASP A 32 19.93 31.32 -32.10
CA ASP A 32 19.96 30.24 -33.09
C ASP A 32 19.14 29.02 -32.63
N ALA A 33 19.09 28.75 -31.33
CA ALA A 33 18.29 27.67 -30.75
C ALA A 33 16.78 28.01 -30.63
N ALA A 34 16.41 29.29 -30.57
CA ALA A 34 15.02 29.72 -30.32
C ALA A 34 13.98 29.17 -31.32
N PRO A 35 14.25 29.07 -32.64
CA PRO A 35 13.33 28.45 -33.60
C PRO A 35 13.11 26.95 -33.31
N LEU A 36 14.14 26.22 -32.92
CA LEU A 36 14.07 24.79 -32.60
C LEU A 36 13.30 24.55 -31.30
N VAL A 37 13.47 25.41 -30.31
CA VAL A 37 12.69 25.40 -29.06
C VAL A 37 11.21 25.71 -29.35
N LYS A 38 10.91 26.74 -30.15
CA LYS A 38 9.54 27.09 -30.54
C LYS A 38 8.84 25.99 -31.34
N ALA A 39 9.59 25.28 -32.19
CA ALA A 39 9.09 24.13 -32.94
C ALA A 39 8.94 22.86 -32.09
N GLY A 40 9.28 22.91 -30.80
CA GLY A 40 9.25 21.76 -29.89
C GLY A 40 10.31 20.69 -30.19
N ARG A 41 11.29 20.99 -31.06
CA ARG A 41 12.38 20.07 -31.41
C ARG A 41 13.47 20.01 -30.34
N VAL A 42 13.63 21.06 -29.54
CA VAL A 42 14.53 21.07 -28.38
C VAL A 42 13.70 21.41 -27.14
N PRO A 43 13.06 20.41 -26.49
CA PRO A 43 12.25 20.64 -25.29
C PRO A 43 13.06 21.11 -24.08
N PHE A 44 14.37 20.82 -24.04
CA PHE A 44 15.25 21.18 -22.93
C PHE A 44 16.66 21.45 -23.44
N PHE A 45 17.30 22.50 -22.93
CA PHE A 45 18.73 22.76 -23.11
C PHE A 45 19.28 23.53 -21.90
N GLY A 46 20.52 23.27 -21.50
CA GLY A 46 21.19 23.95 -20.40
C GLY A 46 22.68 23.64 -20.32
N SER A 47 23.45 24.43 -19.56
CA SER A 47 24.87 24.20 -19.35
C SER A 47 25.13 23.06 -18.36
N THR A 48 26.18 22.26 -18.58
CA THR A 48 26.70 21.33 -17.57
C THR A 48 27.70 22.05 -16.66
N LEU A 49 27.79 21.61 -15.41
CA LEU A 49 28.66 22.20 -14.39
C LEU A 49 29.89 21.32 -14.14
N ALA A 50 31.04 21.96 -13.93
CA ALA A 50 32.28 21.26 -13.60
C ALA A 50 32.28 20.63 -12.20
N HIS A 51 31.51 21.18 -11.26
CA HIS A 51 31.41 20.72 -9.88
C HIS A 51 30.11 21.23 -9.24
N HIS A 52 29.60 20.53 -8.23
CA HIS A 52 28.54 21.05 -7.37
C HIS A 52 29.09 22.18 -6.48
N SER A 53 28.43 23.35 -6.47
CA SER A 53 28.79 24.47 -5.59
C SER A 53 27.85 24.61 -4.40
N ALA A 54 28.35 25.26 -3.34
CA ALA A 54 27.50 25.79 -2.28
C ALA A 54 26.64 26.97 -2.77
N GLU A 55 25.55 27.25 -2.07
CA GLU A 55 24.62 28.36 -2.38
C GLU A 55 25.38 29.70 -2.47
N GLY A 56 25.24 30.41 -3.60
CA GLY A 56 25.81 31.74 -3.81
C GLY A 56 27.18 31.81 -4.51
N GLN A 57 27.82 30.69 -4.86
CA GLN A 57 29.03 30.67 -5.67
C GLN A 57 28.74 30.53 -7.17
N GLN A 58 29.48 31.29 -7.99
CA GLN A 58 29.42 31.20 -9.45
C GLN A 58 30.25 29.99 -9.91
N VAL A 59 29.59 29.02 -10.56
CA VAL A 59 30.20 27.75 -10.97
C VAL A 59 30.76 27.85 -12.39
N ALA A 60 31.88 27.18 -12.64
CA ALA A 60 32.42 27.02 -13.99
C ALA A 60 31.55 26.03 -14.79
N GLU A 61 30.93 26.53 -15.86
CA GLU A 61 30.28 25.69 -16.88
C GLU A 61 31.33 24.94 -17.70
N ASN A 62 31.06 23.69 -18.05
CA ASN A 62 32.01 22.82 -18.78
C ASN A 62 31.41 22.09 -19.98
N GLY A 63 30.23 22.50 -20.44
CA GLY A 63 29.54 21.86 -21.55
C GLY A 63 28.07 22.23 -21.63
N THR A 64 27.35 21.53 -22.49
CA THR A 64 25.91 21.69 -22.71
C THR A 64 25.22 20.33 -22.72
N VAL A 65 24.06 20.26 -22.07
CA VAL A 65 23.13 19.14 -22.13
C VAL A 65 21.82 19.59 -22.76
N MET A 66 21.27 18.79 -23.67
CA MET A 66 20.02 19.08 -24.35
C MET A 66 19.24 17.81 -24.68
N ILE A 67 17.91 17.94 -24.78
CA ILE A 67 17.05 16.90 -25.34
C ILE A 67 16.63 17.38 -26.73
N ILE A 68 16.86 16.57 -27.76
CA ILE A 68 16.52 16.88 -29.16
C ILE A 68 15.58 15.83 -29.73
N LYS A 69 14.54 16.27 -30.44
CA LYS A 69 13.65 15.43 -31.26
C LYS A 69 14.15 15.37 -32.70
N ALA A 70 14.54 14.19 -33.15
CA ALA A 70 15.09 13.93 -34.48
C ALA A 70 14.67 12.56 -35.03
N GLU A 71 14.75 12.38 -36.35
CA GLU A 71 14.51 11.09 -37.02
C GLU A 71 15.70 10.14 -36.84
N SER A 72 16.92 10.68 -36.72
CA SER A 72 18.18 9.93 -36.65
C SER A 72 19.25 10.67 -35.86
N GLU A 73 20.30 9.96 -35.44
CA GLU A 73 21.49 10.58 -34.83
C GLU A 73 22.25 11.46 -35.83
N GLU A 74 22.16 11.17 -37.13
CA GLU A 74 22.77 11.95 -38.20
C GLU A 74 22.16 13.36 -38.28
N GLU A 75 20.82 13.46 -38.16
CA GLU A 75 20.13 14.76 -38.12
C GLU A 75 20.57 15.59 -36.90
N ILE A 76 20.76 14.94 -35.75
CA ILE A 76 21.28 15.61 -34.53
C ILE A 76 22.68 16.15 -34.77
N LYS A 77 23.57 15.34 -35.34
CA LYS A 77 24.94 15.76 -35.68
C LYS A 77 24.92 16.95 -36.65
N GLU A 78 23.97 17.00 -37.59
CA GLU A 78 23.83 18.13 -38.50
C GLU A 78 23.33 19.40 -37.82
N ILE A 79 22.35 19.29 -36.92
CA ILE A 79 21.86 20.42 -36.10
C ILE A 79 23.02 21.01 -35.28
N ILE A 80 23.77 20.15 -34.59
CA ILE A 80 24.88 20.57 -33.74
C ILE A 80 26.01 21.19 -34.57
N ARG A 81 26.35 20.63 -35.74
CA ARG A 81 27.40 21.19 -36.62
C ARG A 81 27.12 22.61 -37.09
N LYS A 82 25.84 22.96 -37.24
CA LYS A 82 25.40 24.29 -37.70
C LYS A 82 25.30 25.30 -36.54
N ASP A 83 25.41 24.85 -35.29
CA ASP A 83 25.36 25.73 -34.12
C ASP A 83 26.62 26.59 -34.03
N ILE A 84 26.44 27.85 -33.63
CA ILE A 84 27.53 28.81 -33.43
C ILE A 84 28.56 28.32 -32.42
N PHE A 85 28.17 27.55 -31.40
CA PHE A 85 29.12 26.96 -30.45
C PHE A 85 30.01 25.89 -31.08
N THR A 86 29.56 25.18 -32.12
CA THR A 86 30.42 24.28 -32.90
C THR A 86 31.29 25.07 -33.87
N ILE A 87 30.71 26.00 -34.62
CA ILE A 87 31.40 26.78 -35.66
C ILE A 87 32.54 27.59 -35.06
N GLU A 88 32.29 28.22 -33.91
CA GLU A 88 33.26 29.04 -33.19
C GLU A 88 34.16 28.22 -32.25
N GLY A 89 34.09 26.89 -32.26
CA GLY A 89 34.99 26.05 -31.46
C GLY A 89 34.84 26.28 -29.95
N VAL A 90 33.61 26.38 -29.46
CA VAL A 90 33.27 26.28 -28.02
C VAL A 90 33.05 24.82 -27.66
N TRP A 91 32.27 24.08 -28.45
CA TRP A 91 31.99 22.66 -28.23
C TRP A 91 33.08 21.75 -28.80
N ASP A 92 33.46 20.73 -28.03
CA ASP A 92 34.27 19.61 -28.51
C ASP A 92 33.36 18.59 -29.22
N PHE A 93 33.11 18.83 -30.51
CA PHE A 93 32.27 17.96 -31.34
C PHE A 93 32.80 16.52 -31.41
N GLY A 94 34.10 16.30 -31.19
CA GLY A 94 34.72 14.97 -31.15
C GLY A 94 34.29 14.13 -29.95
N LYS A 95 33.79 14.76 -28.88
CA LYS A 95 33.30 14.11 -27.64
C LYS A 95 31.79 14.19 -27.48
N LEU A 96 31.07 14.52 -28.55
CA LEU A 96 29.61 14.51 -28.60
C LEU A 96 29.06 13.12 -28.22
N SER A 97 28.24 13.09 -27.17
CA SER A 97 27.53 11.87 -26.74
C SER A 97 26.04 12.01 -27.04
N ILE A 98 25.48 11.07 -27.79
CA ILE A 98 24.06 11.01 -28.13
C ILE A 98 23.51 9.70 -27.58
N TRP A 99 22.44 9.80 -26.80
CA TRP A 99 21.75 8.65 -26.22
C TRP A 99 20.27 8.71 -26.61
N PRO A 100 19.65 7.60 -27.04
CA PRO A 100 18.21 7.57 -27.22
C PRO A 100 17.54 7.88 -25.87
N PHE A 101 16.82 8.99 -25.81
CA PHE A 101 16.07 9.40 -24.64
C PHE A 101 14.69 8.77 -24.77
N LYS A 102 14.54 7.56 -24.24
CA LYS A 102 13.22 6.98 -24.08
C LYS A 102 12.48 7.80 -23.04
N ASN A 103 11.57 8.65 -23.50
CA ASN A 103 10.45 9.04 -22.66
C ASN A 103 9.77 7.72 -22.25
N THR A 104 9.81 7.38 -20.96
CA THR A 104 9.19 6.18 -20.36
C THR A 104 7.65 6.24 -20.42
N THR A 105 7.11 6.96 -21.41
CA THR A 105 5.69 7.16 -21.69
C THR A 105 5.24 6.36 -22.90
N LYS A 106 6.13 5.67 -23.62
CA LYS A 106 5.75 4.73 -24.69
C LYS A 106 5.16 3.44 -24.09
N HIS A 107 3.94 3.58 -23.56
CA HIS A 107 2.83 2.62 -23.41
C HIS A 107 1.76 3.11 -22.43
N ARG A 108 1.93 4.27 -21.78
CA ARG A 108 0.91 4.84 -20.91
C ARG A 108 -0.30 5.20 -21.78
N ARG A 109 -1.40 4.46 -21.64
CA ARG A 109 -2.66 4.84 -22.27
C ARG A 109 -3.06 6.16 -21.64
N ASP A 110 -2.97 7.26 -22.38
CA ASP A 110 -3.50 8.54 -21.92
C ASP A 110 -4.95 8.33 -21.45
N ASN A 111 -5.29 8.88 -20.28
CA ASN A 111 -6.60 8.76 -19.66
C ASN A 111 -6.94 7.37 -19.05
N SER A 112 -5.94 6.57 -18.66
CA SER A 112 -6.17 5.31 -17.91
C SER A 112 -6.57 5.57 -16.45
N TRP A 113 -7.42 4.69 -15.90
CA TRP A 113 -7.75 4.73 -14.49
C TRP A 113 -6.59 4.22 -13.64
N VAL A 114 -6.26 4.98 -12.60
CA VAL A 114 -5.29 4.61 -11.57
C VAL A 114 -5.96 4.74 -10.22
N VAL A 115 -6.03 3.63 -9.49
CA VAL A 115 -6.66 3.63 -8.17
C VAL A 115 -5.58 3.91 -7.12
N GLN A 116 -5.75 4.94 -6.30
CA GLN A 116 -4.78 5.36 -5.29
C GLN A 116 -5.37 5.25 -3.89
N LYS A 117 -4.87 4.32 -3.11
CA LYS A 117 -5.30 4.12 -1.72
C LYS A 117 -4.31 4.76 -0.76
N PHE A 118 -4.81 5.59 0.15
CA PHE A 118 -4.01 6.23 1.19
C PHE A 118 -4.38 5.70 2.58
N GLY A 119 -3.35 5.31 3.34
CA GLY A 119 -3.50 4.87 4.72
C GLY A 119 -3.90 6.02 5.67
N GLY A 120 -4.46 5.66 6.83
CA GLY A 120 -4.92 6.65 7.80
C GLY A 120 -3.83 7.55 8.37
N THR A 121 -2.63 7.00 8.57
CA THR A 121 -1.47 7.77 9.04
C THR A 121 -0.91 8.67 7.93
N SER A 122 -0.92 8.21 6.67
CA SER A 122 -0.58 9.02 5.50
C SER A 122 -1.45 10.28 5.40
N ILE A 123 -2.78 10.12 5.52
CA ILE A 123 -3.74 11.23 5.50
C ILE A 123 -3.58 12.12 6.74
N GLY A 124 -3.21 11.55 7.90
CA GLY A 124 -3.06 12.33 9.12
C GLY A 124 -1.79 13.18 9.18
N LYS A 125 -0.67 12.65 8.69
CA LYS A 125 0.64 13.32 8.77
C LYS A 125 1.00 14.12 7.52
N PHE A 126 0.58 13.67 6.34
CA PHE A 126 0.99 14.24 5.06
C PHE A 126 -0.18 14.52 4.10
N PRO A 127 -1.29 15.12 4.57
CA PRO A 127 -2.47 15.34 3.72
C PRO A 127 -2.18 16.25 2.51
N ASP A 128 -1.26 17.20 2.66
CA ASP A 128 -0.76 18.09 1.60
C ASP A 128 -0.05 17.29 0.50
N LYS A 129 0.88 16.39 0.87
CA LYS A 129 1.60 15.53 -0.07
C LYS A 129 0.63 14.59 -0.79
N VAL A 130 -0.37 14.05 -0.10
CA VAL A 130 -1.41 13.22 -0.71
C VAL A 130 -2.15 14.01 -1.80
N ALA A 131 -2.57 15.24 -1.52
CA ALA A 131 -3.23 16.09 -2.52
C ALA A 131 -2.30 16.39 -3.73
N GLU A 132 -1.01 16.63 -3.50
CA GLU A 132 -0.02 16.82 -4.58
C GLU A 132 0.22 15.56 -5.42
N ILE A 133 0.22 14.37 -4.81
CA ILE A 133 0.33 13.09 -5.52
C ILE A 133 -0.85 12.91 -6.48
N VAL A 134 -2.07 13.15 -5.98
CA VAL A 134 -3.30 13.03 -6.78
C VAL A 134 -3.30 14.06 -7.92
N LYS A 135 -2.91 15.30 -7.62
CA LYS A 135 -2.77 16.37 -8.62
C LYS A 135 -1.74 16.01 -9.69
N SER A 136 -0.57 15.51 -9.29
CA SER A 136 0.50 15.11 -10.22
C SER A 136 0.06 13.96 -11.12
N ALA A 137 -0.66 12.97 -10.59
CA ALA A 137 -1.24 11.90 -11.39
C ALA A 137 -2.25 12.44 -12.42
N ARG A 138 -3.14 13.34 -11.99
CA ARG A 138 -4.14 13.97 -12.87
C ARG A 138 -3.50 14.80 -13.99
N LEU A 139 -2.52 15.63 -13.66
CA LEU A 139 -1.80 16.46 -14.62
C LEU A 139 -0.93 15.63 -15.57
N GLY A 140 -0.45 14.47 -15.12
CA GLY A 140 0.30 13.50 -15.91
C GLY A 140 -0.57 12.64 -16.84
N GLY A 141 -1.87 12.92 -16.98
CA GLY A 141 -2.77 12.24 -17.90
C GLY A 141 -3.58 11.07 -17.30
N ASP A 142 -3.36 10.71 -16.04
CA ASP A 142 -4.13 9.64 -15.40
C ASP A 142 -5.53 10.12 -14.97
N ARG A 143 -6.45 9.17 -14.80
CA ARG A 143 -7.70 9.35 -14.05
C ARG A 143 -7.51 8.76 -12.66
N PRO A 144 -7.11 9.54 -11.64
CA PRO A 144 -6.97 9.02 -10.29
C PRO A 144 -8.34 8.77 -9.66
N ALA A 145 -8.55 7.59 -9.08
CA ALA A 145 -9.63 7.32 -8.14
C ALA A 145 -9.04 7.12 -6.74
N VAL A 146 -9.44 7.94 -5.77
CA VAL A 146 -8.76 8.06 -4.47
C VAL A 146 -9.55 7.30 -3.41
N ILE A 147 -8.95 6.33 -2.74
CA ILE A 147 -9.53 5.66 -1.56
C ILE A 147 -8.85 6.18 -0.30
N CYS A 148 -9.65 6.63 0.67
CA CYS A 148 -9.16 7.12 1.95
C CYS A 148 -9.54 6.20 3.11
N SER A 149 -8.55 5.78 3.89
CA SER A 149 -8.79 5.23 5.23
C SER A 149 -9.02 6.34 6.27
N ALA A 150 -9.56 5.99 7.44
CA ALA A 150 -9.81 6.96 8.49
C ALA A 150 -8.50 7.55 9.04
N ARG A 151 -8.49 8.86 9.25
CA ARG A 151 -7.30 9.61 9.65
C ARG A 151 -6.69 9.14 10.98
N SER A 152 -5.38 9.18 11.07
CA SER A 152 -4.61 8.99 12.30
C SER A 152 -3.49 10.04 12.38
N SER A 153 -3.57 10.94 13.36
CA SER A 153 -2.62 12.05 13.54
C SER A 153 -1.22 11.62 13.99
N GLY A 154 -1.01 10.34 14.29
CA GLY A 154 0.27 9.82 14.78
C GLY A 154 0.38 8.31 14.60
N LYS A 155 0.20 7.56 15.69
CA LYS A 155 0.18 6.09 15.67
C LYS A 155 -1.23 5.59 15.35
N LYS A 156 -1.32 4.52 14.53
CA LYS A 156 -2.57 3.84 14.15
C LYS A 156 -3.46 3.52 15.35
N VAL A 157 -2.87 3.19 16.50
CA VAL A 157 -3.56 2.87 17.76
C VAL A 157 -4.41 4.03 18.29
N PHE A 158 -4.00 5.28 18.08
CA PHE A 158 -4.74 6.48 18.49
C PHE A 158 -5.56 7.11 17.34
N GLY A 159 -5.69 6.40 16.22
CA GLY A 159 -6.43 6.88 15.05
C GLY A 159 -7.94 6.97 15.28
N THR A 160 -8.62 7.66 14.35
CA THR A 160 -10.06 7.86 14.40
C THR A 160 -10.84 6.53 14.45
N THR A 161 -10.43 5.50 13.69
CA THR A 161 -11.05 4.17 13.78
C THR A 161 -10.97 3.57 15.19
N SER A 162 -9.84 3.69 15.88
CA SER A 162 -9.69 3.17 17.25
C SER A 162 -10.60 3.91 18.23
N ARG A 163 -10.71 5.23 18.10
CA ARG A 163 -11.64 6.04 18.90
C ARG A 163 -13.10 5.67 18.62
N LEU A 164 -13.47 5.41 17.36
CA LEU A 164 -14.81 4.96 16.98
C LEU A 164 -15.11 3.53 17.49
N LEU A 165 -14.12 2.64 17.52
CA LEU A 165 -14.26 1.32 18.16
C LEU A 165 -14.44 1.45 19.68
N GLN A 166 -13.82 2.44 20.31
CA GLN A 166 -14.05 2.75 21.73
C GLN A 166 -15.46 3.29 21.96
N VAL A 167 -15.98 4.13 21.05
CA VAL A 167 -17.39 4.57 21.05
C VAL A 167 -18.33 3.36 20.97
N TYR A 168 -18.08 2.43 20.05
CA TYR A 168 -18.85 1.19 19.94
C TYR A 168 -18.84 0.35 21.23
N ARG A 169 -17.65 0.11 21.80
CA ARG A 169 -17.50 -0.64 23.07
C ARG A 169 -18.22 0.04 24.22
N THR A 170 -18.13 1.36 24.30
CA THR A 170 -18.81 2.16 25.32
C THR A 170 -20.33 2.06 25.16
N LEU A 171 -20.84 2.19 23.93
CA LEU A 171 -22.28 2.04 23.65
C LEU A 171 -22.78 0.63 24.00
N LYS A 172 -22.03 -0.41 23.62
CA LYS A 172 -22.35 -1.81 23.98
C LYS A 172 -22.40 -1.99 25.51
N GLY A 173 -21.47 -1.36 26.24
CA GLY A 173 -21.49 -1.35 27.70
C GLY A 173 -22.71 -0.65 28.29
N ILE A 174 -23.12 0.49 27.72
CA ILE A 174 -24.33 1.22 28.15
C ILE A 174 -25.58 0.37 27.98
N VAL A 175 -25.72 -0.32 26.84
CA VAL A 175 -26.86 -1.20 26.55
C VAL A 175 -26.87 -2.43 27.47
N ALA A 176 -25.69 -2.95 27.84
CA ALA A 176 -25.58 -4.08 28.76
C ALA A 176 -25.90 -3.72 30.23
N ILE A 177 -25.56 -2.50 30.67
CA ILE A 177 -25.83 -2.01 32.04
C ILE A 177 -27.30 -1.59 32.13
N THR A 178 -28.15 -2.44 32.68
CA THR A 178 -29.62 -2.23 32.67
C THR A 178 -30.17 -1.48 33.89
N GLN A 179 -29.38 -1.21 34.94
CA GLN A 179 -29.92 -0.87 36.26
C GLN A 179 -29.39 0.42 36.92
N ASP A 180 -28.47 1.16 36.29
CA ASP A 180 -27.91 2.40 36.87
C ASP A 180 -27.96 3.56 35.86
N PRO A 181 -28.97 4.45 35.96
CA PRO A 181 -29.13 5.61 35.07
C PRO A 181 -27.97 6.60 35.13
N ASP A 182 -27.34 6.79 36.30
CA ASP A 182 -26.26 7.75 36.49
C ASP A 182 -24.98 7.25 35.81
N MET A 183 -24.68 5.96 35.94
CA MET A 183 -23.57 5.33 35.23
C MET A 183 -23.78 5.31 33.71
N GLN A 184 -25.01 5.11 33.24
CA GLN A 184 -25.33 5.19 31.81
C GLN A 184 -25.10 6.60 31.25
N GLU A 185 -25.47 7.66 31.99
CA GLU A 185 -25.23 9.03 31.53
C GLU A 185 -23.74 9.38 31.54
N LEU A 186 -22.99 8.97 32.57
CA LEU A 186 -21.54 9.15 32.61
C LEU A 186 -20.82 8.51 31.41
N LEU A 187 -21.18 7.27 31.07
CA LEU A 187 -20.63 6.58 29.90
C LEU A 187 -21.04 7.26 28.59
N PHE A 188 -22.26 7.78 28.52
CA PHE A 188 -22.74 8.49 27.35
C PHE A 188 -22.04 9.85 27.17
N ASP A 189 -21.73 10.56 28.26
CA ASP A 189 -20.93 11.79 28.23
C ASP A 189 -19.48 11.51 27.80
N ARG A 190 -18.90 10.39 28.24
CA ARG A 190 -17.59 9.94 27.72
C ARG A 190 -17.66 9.68 26.22
N LEU A 191 -18.70 8.99 25.74
CA LEU A 191 -18.92 8.76 24.31
C LEU A 191 -19.05 10.07 23.52
N ARG A 192 -19.85 11.02 24.02
CA ARG A 192 -20.01 12.36 23.43
C ARG A 192 -18.67 13.10 23.35
N SER A 193 -17.86 13.02 24.42
CA SER A 193 -16.52 13.62 24.43
C SER A 193 -15.64 13.04 23.35
N ILE A 194 -15.60 11.71 23.16
CA ILE A 194 -14.77 11.08 22.13
C ILE A 194 -15.17 11.57 20.73
N ILE A 195 -16.48 11.66 20.44
CA ILE A 195 -16.95 12.15 19.13
C ILE A 195 -16.61 13.63 18.95
N ARG A 196 -16.74 14.44 20.00
CA ARG A 196 -16.33 15.85 19.97
C ARG A 196 -14.83 15.99 19.71
N ASP A 197 -14.00 15.19 20.35
CA ASP A 197 -12.54 15.21 20.15
C ASP A 197 -12.18 14.82 18.71
N ILE A 198 -12.89 13.84 18.12
CA ILE A 198 -12.74 13.51 16.69
C ILE A 198 -13.10 14.70 15.81
N ARG A 199 -14.23 15.37 16.08
CA ARG A 199 -14.68 16.54 15.32
C ARG A 199 -13.66 17.68 15.41
N ASP A 200 -13.22 18.02 16.62
CA ASP A 200 -12.36 19.16 16.87
C ASP A 200 -10.97 18.94 16.24
N ASP A 201 -10.42 17.72 16.33
CA ASP A 201 -9.20 17.34 15.61
C ASP A 201 -9.39 17.51 14.09
N GLN A 202 -10.55 17.14 13.54
CA GLN A 202 -10.83 17.24 12.10
C GLN A 202 -10.95 18.69 11.64
N VAL A 203 -11.69 19.51 12.39
CA VAL A 203 -11.84 20.95 12.14
C VAL A 203 -10.51 21.67 12.22
N ALA A 204 -9.68 21.38 13.23
CA ALA A 204 -8.34 21.97 13.35
C ALA A 204 -7.47 21.68 12.12
N THR A 205 -7.53 20.45 11.59
CA THR A 205 -6.79 20.09 10.37
C THR A 205 -7.30 20.85 9.15
N VAL A 206 -8.63 20.99 9.00
CA VAL A 206 -9.23 21.78 7.92
C VAL A 206 -8.80 23.24 7.99
N GLN A 207 -8.75 23.82 9.19
CA GLN A 207 -8.29 25.20 9.40
C GLN A 207 -6.80 25.40 9.04
N ILE A 208 -5.97 24.38 9.26
CA ILE A 208 -4.53 24.43 8.95
C ILE A 208 -4.27 24.32 7.44
N TYR A 209 -4.95 23.38 6.75
CA TYR A 209 -4.58 23.00 5.38
C TYR A 209 -5.43 23.63 4.27
N ILE A 210 -6.61 24.16 4.57
CA ILE A 210 -7.51 24.74 3.56
C ILE A 210 -7.44 26.26 3.62
N LEU A 211 -6.94 26.86 2.55
CA LEU A 211 -6.69 28.30 2.49
C LEU A 211 -7.95 29.08 2.09
N ARG A 212 -8.72 28.55 1.13
CA ARG A 212 -9.95 29.17 0.65
C ARG A 212 -11.07 29.11 1.69
N GLN A 213 -11.55 30.29 2.09
CA GLN A 213 -12.53 30.43 3.16
C GLN A 213 -13.88 29.77 2.83
N ASP A 214 -14.35 29.87 1.59
CA ASP A 214 -15.60 29.26 1.14
C ASP A 214 -15.58 27.73 1.29
N ILE A 215 -14.51 27.09 0.83
CA ILE A 215 -14.31 25.64 0.92
C ILE A 215 -14.14 25.22 2.38
N ARG A 216 -13.36 25.98 3.15
CA ARG A 216 -13.09 25.70 4.57
C ARG A 216 -14.40 25.72 5.38
N ASP A 217 -15.21 26.75 5.23
CA ASP A 217 -16.45 26.92 5.99
C ASP A 217 -17.52 25.90 5.56
N GLU A 218 -17.58 25.53 4.28
CA GLU A 218 -18.40 24.41 3.80
C GLU A 218 -17.96 23.08 4.44
N THR A 219 -16.65 22.80 4.46
CA THR A 219 -16.10 21.54 4.96
C THR A 219 -16.30 21.39 6.47
N ILE A 220 -16.10 22.46 7.24
CA ILE A 220 -16.36 22.47 8.69
C ILE A 220 -17.84 22.18 8.98
N ARG A 221 -18.76 22.76 8.20
CA ARG A 221 -20.20 22.47 8.33
C ARG A 221 -20.51 21.01 8.04
N GLN A 222 -19.95 20.44 6.96
CA GLN A 222 -20.13 19.02 6.61
C GLN A 222 -19.60 18.08 7.70
N ILE A 223 -18.37 18.31 8.19
CA ILE A 223 -17.77 17.53 9.28
C ILE A 223 -18.60 17.60 10.56
N THR A 224 -19.10 18.78 10.90
CA THR A 224 -19.92 18.98 12.09
C THR A 224 -21.26 18.26 11.96
N ALA A 225 -21.89 18.32 10.79
CA ALA A 225 -23.13 17.59 10.50
C ALA A 225 -22.92 16.07 10.54
N ASP A 226 -21.84 15.55 9.95
CA ASP A 226 -21.50 14.12 9.97
C ASP A 226 -21.22 13.62 11.41
N CYS A 227 -20.59 14.43 12.27
CA CYS A 227 -20.41 14.08 13.68
C CYS A 227 -21.73 14.14 14.49
N GLN A 228 -22.63 15.07 14.14
CA GLN A 228 -23.95 15.14 14.75
C GLN A 228 -24.80 13.93 14.36
N GLU A 229 -24.75 13.49 13.09
CA GLU A 229 -25.41 12.28 12.61
C GLU A 229 -24.96 11.04 13.42
N LEU A 230 -23.65 10.92 13.71
CA LEU A 230 -23.12 9.85 14.56
C LEU A 230 -23.64 9.94 16.00
N LEU A 231 -23.73 11.14 16.57
CA LEU A 231 -24.32 11.35 17.90
C LEU A 231 -25.79 10.97 17.93
N ASP A 232 -26.56 11.36 16.92
CA ASP A 232 -27.97 11.04 16.80
C ASP A 232 -28.17 9.52 16.67
N TYR A 233 -27.32 8.85 15.90
CA TYR A 233 -27.31 7.39 15.78
C TYR A 233 -27.05 6.71 17.14
N THR A 234 -26.03 7.13 17.89
CA THR A 234 -25.74 6.56 19.22
C THR A 234 -26.85 6.85 20.25
N SER A 235 -27.48 8.03 20.15
CA SER A 235 -28.61 8.42 21.00
C SER A 235 -29.86 7.60 20.70
N ALA A 236 -30.15 7.35 19.42
CA ALA A 236 -31.22 6.48 18.98
C ALA A 236 -30.99 5.04 19.44
N ALA A 237 -29.75 4.54 19.31
CA ALA A 237 -29.39 3.21 19.77
C ALA A 237 -29.60 3.02 21.28
N LYS A 238 -29.23 4.02 22.10
CA LYS A 238 -29.54 4.04 23.55
C LYS A 238 -31.05 4.09 23.80
N ARG A 239 -31.78 4.99 23.15
CA ARG A 239 -33.21 5.24 23.41
C ARG A 239 -34.12 4.08 23.00
N PHE A 240 -33.83 3.45 21.88
CA PHE A 240 -34.64 2.36 21.32
C PHE A 240 -34.09 0.97 21.63
N ASN A 241 -33.02 0.89 22.42
CA ASN A 241 -32.36 -0.36 22.79
C ASN A 241 -32.06 -1.24 21.57
N LEU A 242 -31.47 -0.62 20.53
CA LEU A 242 -31.17 -1.31 19.28
C LEU A 242 -30.06 -2.35 19.50
N ASP A 243 -30.14 -3.47 18.77
CA ASP A 243 -29.11 -4.50 18.81
C ASP A 243 -27.76 -3.96 18.30
N ILE A 244 -26.80 -3.85 19.23
CA ILE A 244 -25.43 -3.39 18.96
C ILE A 244 -24.58 -4.56 18.42
N ASN A 245 -24.80 -4.91 17.16
CA ASN A 245 -24.11 -5.99 16.45
C ASN A 245 -22.92 -5.50 15.59
N GLY A 246 -22.29 -6.41 14.84
CA GLY A 246 -21.17 -6.10 13.94
C GLY A 246 -21.53 -5.08 12.85
N LYS A 247 -22.78 -5.04 12.38
CA LYS A 247 -23.22 -4.02 11.41
C LYS A 247 -23.26 -2.62 12.02
N ALA A 248 -23.65 -2.50 13.29
CA ALA A 248 -23.59 -1.23 14.02
C ALA A 248 -22.14 -0.76 14.21
N LYS A 249 -21.22 -1.70 14.51
CA LYS A 249 -19.78 -1.44 14.59
C LYS A 249 -19.22 -0.90 13.27
N ASP A 250 -19.55 -1.56 12.16
CA ASP A 250 -19.15 -1.17 10.81
C ASP A 250 -19.63 0.23 10.44
N LYS A 251 -20.92 0.52 10.68
CA LYS A 251 -21.50 1.83 10.41
C LYS A 251 -20.81 2.94 11.22
N MET A 252 -20.47 2.70 12.48
CA MET A 252 -19.74 3.67 13.28
C MET A 252 -18.33 3.93 12.74
N VAL A 253 -17.61 2.88 12.34
CA VAL A 253 -16.25 2.99 11.81
C VAL A 253 -16.23 3.71 10.46
N SER A 254 -17.26 3.54 9.63
CA SER A 254 -17.35 4.19 8.31
C SER A 254 -17.35 5.72 8.39
N PHE A 255 -17.87 6.31 9.48
CA PHE A 255 -17.79 7.77 9.70
C PHE A 255 -16.34 8.28 9.70
N GLY A 256 -15.38 7.50 10.21
CA GLY A 256 -13.98 7.91 10.22
C GLY A 256 -13.41 8.13 8.81
N GLU A 257 -13.84 7.31 7.85
CA GLU A 257 -13.43 7.41 6.46
C GLU A 257 -14.21 8.47 5.71
N LYS A 258 -15.51 8.60 5.98
CA LYS A 258 -16.34 9.70 5.49
C LYS A 258 -15.69 11.05 5.82
N LEU A 259 -15.31 11.28 7.08
CA LEU A 259 -14.61 12.50 7.51
C LEU A 259 -13.27 12.72 6.78
N SER A 260 -12.52 11.65 6.54
CA SER A 260 -11.23 11.72 5.84
C SER A 260 -11.40 12.04 4.35
N CYS A 261 -12.46 11.51 3.72
CA CYS A 261 -12.81 11.85 2.35
C CYS A 261 -13.29 13.30 2.22
N ARG A 262 -14.06 13.82 3.19
CA ARG A 262 -14.48 15.25 3.22
C ARG A 262 -13.26 16.17 3.19
N LEU A 263 -12.27 15.90 4.05
CA LEU A 263 -11.01 16.63 4.08
C LEU A 263 -10.30 16.56 2.72
N MET A 264 -10.14 15.37 2.14
CA MET A 264 -9.40 15.19 0.89
C MET A 264 -10.09 15.87 -0.31
N VAL A 265 -11.42 15.78 -0.43
CA VAL A 265 -12.20 16.49 -1.46
C VAL A 265 -11.95 18.00 -1.36
N ALA A 266 -11.99 18.53 -0.14
CA ALA A 266 -11.80 19.95 0.10
C ALA A 266 -10.36 20.38 -0.23
N MET A 267 -9.35 19.59 0.10
CA MET A 267 -7.95 19.87 -0.24
C MET A 267 -7.65 19.83 -1.73
N LEU A 268 -8.31 18.94 -2.48
CA LEU A 268 -8.21 18.89 -3.93
C LEU A 268 -8.89 20.11 -4.58
N ARG A 269 -10.09 20.48 -4.10
CA ARG A 269 -10.80 21.67 -4.59
C ARG A 269 -10.08 22.97 -4.27
N ASP A 270 -9.42 23.07 -3.12
CA ASP A 270 -8.56 24.20 -2.73
C ASP A 270 -7.36 24.36 -3.69
N ARG A 271 -6.98 23.30 -4.40
CA ARG A 271 -5.93 23.25 -5.42
C ARG A 271 -6.47 23.23 -6.86
N ASP A 272 -7.70 23.67 -7.05
CA ASP A 272 -8.42 23.72 -8.33
C ASP A 272 -8.54 22.36 -9.05
N ILE A 273 -8.52 21.26 -8.28
CA ILE A 273 -8.80 19.92 -8.79
C ILE A 273 -10.27 19.57 -8.50
N PRO A 274 -11.12 19.42 -9.53
CA PRO A 274 -12.51 19.04 -9.34
C PRO A 274 -12.60 17.65 -8.70
N ALA A 275 -13.12 17.58 -7.48
CA ALA A 275 -13.27 16.34 -6.73
C ALA A 275 -14.69 16.14 -6.20
N GLU A 276 -15.12 14.87 -6.11
CA GLU A 276 -16.43 14.45 -5.62
C GLU A 276 -16.27 13.38 -4.53
N TYR A 277 -17.01 13.54 -3.43
CA TYR A 277 -17.14 12.51 -2.39
C TYR A 277 -18.02 11.36 -2.91
N VAL A 278 -17.52 10.13 -2.77
CA VAL A 278 -18.22 8.90 -3.15
C VAL A 278 -18.31 7.99 -1.93
N ASP A 279 -19.54 7.65 -1.54
CA ASP A 279 -19.82 6.72 -0.45
C ASP A 279 -20.24 5.37 -1.02
N LEU A 280 -19.56 4.29 -0.65
CA LEU A 280 -19.89 2.93 -1.08
C LEU A 280 -20.67 2.13 -0.02
N SER A 281 -21.06 2.75 1.09
CA SER A 281 -21.66 2.07 2.26
C SER A 281 -23.01 1.42 2.00
N ASP A 282 -23.77 1.85 1.00
CA ASP A 282 -25.15 1.40 0.78
C ASP A 282 -25.41 0.93 -0.66
N ILE A 283 -24.36 0.73 -1.47
CA ILE A 283 -24.51 0.46 -2.90
C ILE A 283 -24.52 -1.04 -3.22
N VAL A 284 -23.90 -1.90 -2.40
CA VAL A 284 -23.90 -3.35 -2.64
C VAL A 284 -25.28 -3.93 -2.34
N PRO A 285 -25.95 -4.60 -3.30
CA PRO A 285 -27.26 -5.19 -3.07
C PRO A 285 -27.21 -6.26 -1.98
N SER A 286 -28.17 -6.23 -1.04
CA SER A 286 -28.23 -7.15 0.09
C SER A 286 -28.79 -8.55 -0.25
N ASN A 287 -28.85 -8.91 -1.54
CA ASN A 287 -29.44 -10.17 -1.99
C ASN A 287 -28.32 -11.23 -2.08
N ASN A 288 -28.36 -12.24 -1.20
CA ASN A 288 -27.39 -13.36 -1.04
C ASN A 288 -26.28 -13.12 0.02
N LEU A 289 -26.68 -12.86 1.27
CA LEU A 289 -25.78 -12.47 2.36
C LEU A 289 -25.32 -13.62 3.30
N ASP A 290 -25.40 -14.88 2.88
CA ASP A 290 -25.09 -15.98 3.81
C ASP A 290 -23.59 -16.28 3.88
N GLN A 291 -22.82 -16.03 2.79
CA GLN A 291 -21.38 -16.33 2.73
C GLN A 291 -20.62 -15.36 1.80
N LEU A 292 -19.36 -15.08 2.14
CA LEU A 292 -18.40 -14.39 1.28
C LEU A 292 -17.98 -15.31 0.11
N LYS A 293 -18.66 -15.21 -1.02
CA LYS A 293 -18.35 -15.99 -2.23
C LYS A 293 -17.73 -15.12 -3.33
N PRO A 294 -17.00 -15.69 -4.31
CA PRO A 294 -16.44 -14.94 -5.43
C PRO A 294 -17.45 -14.07 -6.19
N GLU A 295 -18.71 -14.51 -6.30
CA GLU A 295 -19.78 -13.79 -7.00
C GLU A 295 -20.09 -12.44 -6.35
N PHE A 296 -20.02 -12.36 -5.02
CA PHE A 296 -20.22 -11.12 -4.26
C PHE A 296 -19.18 -10.07 -4.67
N PHE A 297 -17.91 -10.47 -4.78
CA PHE A 297 -16.83 -9.54 -5.16
C PHE A 297 -16.97 -9.06 -6.61
N HIS A 298 -17.43 -9.93 -7.51
CA HIS A 298 -17.67 -9.55 -8.91
C HIS A 298 -18.81 -8.53 -9.03
N GLU A 299 -19.93 -8.75 -8.31
CA GLU A 299 -21.05 -7.81 -8.28
C GLU A 299 -20.65 -6.47 -7.64
N ALA A 300 -19.96 -6.52 -6.50
CA ALA A 300 -19.45 -5.33 -5.82
C ALA A 300 -18.52 -4.51 -6.74
N ALA A 301 -17.56 -5.15 -7.42
CA ALA A 301 -16.67 -4.47 -8.35
C ALA A 301 -17.45 -3.78 -9.50
N ALA A 302 -18.41 -4.47 -10.11
CA ALA A 302 -19.22 -3.90 -11.20
C ALA A 302 -20.03 -2.68 -10.75
N VAL A 303 -20.62 -2.73 -9.54
CA VAL A 303 -21.39 -1.64 -8.97
C VAL A 303 -20.49 -0.45 -8.59
N PHE A 304 -19.31 -0.72 -8.02
CA PHE A 304 -18.35 0.31 -7.67
C PHE A 304 -17.84 1.05 -8.90
N GLY A 305 -17.47 0.31 -9.96
CA GLY A 305 -17.05 0.89 -11.24
C GLY A 305 -18.09 1.89 -11.77
N LYS A 306 -19.35 1.46 -11.89
CA LYS A 306 -20.46 2.33 -12.35
C LYS A 306 -20.62 3.59 -11.50
N ARG A 307 -20.60 3.47 -10.17
CA ARG A 307 -20.74 4.63 -9.27
C ARG A 307 -19.59 5.63 -9.45
N VAL A 308 -18.38 5.12 -9.61
CA VAL A 308 -17.16 5.93 -9.74
C VAL A 308 -17.08 6.61 -11.12
N GLU A 309 -17.51 5.92 -12.18
CA GLU A 309 -17.60 6.50 -13.52
C GLU A 309 -18.60 7.66 -13.61
N ALA A 310 -19.68 7.62 -12.81
CA ALA A 310 -20.69 8.68 -12.74
C ALA A 310 -20.16 10.03 -12.24
N CYS A 311 -18.93 10.12 -11.72
CA CYS A 311 -18.32 11.37 -11.30
C CYS A 311 -17.96 12.33 -12.47
N ASN A 312 -18.09 11.90 -13.73
CA ASN A 312 -18.02 12.74 -14.94
C ASN A 312 -16.79 13.67 -15.01
N GLY A 313 -15.59 13.07 -14.92
CA GLY A 313 -14.31 13.79 -15.08
C GLY A 313 -13.78 14.47 -13.80
N ARG A 314 -14.57 14.49 -12.72
CA ARG A 314 -14.10 14.84 -11.37
C ARG A 314 -13.34 13.66 -10.76
N VAL A 315 -12.37 13.96 -9.91
CA VAL A 315 -11.63 12.97 -9.12
C VAL A 315 -12.57 12.39 -8.04
N PRO A 316 -12.91 11.09 -8.11
CA PRO A 316 -13.72 10.44 -7.09
C PRO A 316 -12.87 10.17 -5.85
N VAL A 317 -13.33 10.65 -4.70
CA VAL A 317 -12.73 10.40 -3.38
C VAL A 317 -13.68 9.49 -2.61
N ILE A 318 -13.25 8.26 -2.42
CA ILE A 318 -14.06 7.09 -2.09
C ILE A 318 -13.72 6.62 -0.67
N THR A 319 -14.75 6.26 0.10
CA THR A 319 -14.57 5.59 1.40
C THR A 319 -13.93 4.21 1.22
N GLY A 320 -12.96 3.84 2.06
CA GLY A 320 -12.40 2.49 2.05
C GLY A 320 -13.40 1.42 2.47
N PHE A 321 -14.41 1.80 3.23
CA PHE A 321 -15.52 1.04 3.73
C PHE A 321 -16.59 0.95 2.65
N PHE A 322 -17.14 -0.24 2.49
CA PHE A 322 -18.21 -0.52 1.56
C PHE A 322 -19.27 -1.43 2.19
N GLY A 323 -20.48 -1.32 1.67
CA GLY A 323 -21.72 -1.78 2.29
C GLY A 323 -22.00 -3.27 2.36
N ALA A 324 -22.93 -3.60 3.26
CA ALA A 324 -23.62 -4.89 3.46
C ALA A 324 -22.77 -6.13 3.13
N VAL A 325 -21.66 -6.30 3.84
CA VAL A 325 -20.88 -7.54 3.77
C VAL A 325 -21.56 -8.60 4.67
N PRO A 326 -21.67 -9.86 4.21
CA PRO A 326 -22.07 -10.99 5.06
C PRO A 326 -21.30 -11.02 6.39
N GLY A 327 -22.00 -11.12 7.52
CA GLY A 327 -21.40 -11.15 8.87
C GLY A 327 -21.04 -9.75 9.42
N SER A 328 -20.17 -9.01 8.74
CA SER A 328 -19.72 -7.64 9.06
C SER A 328 -18.39 -7.44 8.33
N LEU A 329 -18.07 -6.26 7.82
CA LEU A 329 -16.81 -6.03 7.14
C LEU A 329 -15.60 -6.11 8.09
N ILE A 330 -15.75 -5.73 9.37
CA ILE A 330 -14.68 -5.82 10.38
C ILE A 330 -14.64 -7.19 11.06
N ASP A 331 -15.80 -7.80 11.35
CA ASP A 331 -15.90 -9.05 12.12
C ASP A 331 -16.03 -10.31 11.24
N SER A 332 -16.17 -10.16 9.92
CA SER A 332 -16.07 -11.30 8.98
C SER A 332 -14.61 -11.63 8.63
N GLY A 333 -14.42 -12.69 7.84
CA GLY A 333 -13.12 -13.10 7.29
C GLY A 333 -12.40 -12.07 6.41
N ILE A 334 -12.93 -10.84 6.23
CA ILE A 334 -12.20 -9.72 5.64
C ILE A 334 -11.31 -9.02 6.67
N GLY A 335 -11.82 -8.73 7.88
CA GLY A 335 -11.01 -8.11 8.93
C GLY A 335 -10.39 -6.74 8.59
N ARG A 336 -9.27 -6.42 9.23
CA ARG A 336 -8.57 -5.13 9.08
C ARG A 336 -7.77 -5.09 7.78
N GLY A 337 -7.89 -4.01 7.02
CA GLY A 337 -7.25 -3.87 5.70
C GLY A 337 -8.23 -3.90 4.54
N TYR A 338 -9.53 -3.96 4.83
CA TYR A 338 -10.63 -3.84 3.88
C TYR A 338 -10.53 -2.63 2.92
N SER A 339 -9.85 -1.53 3.29
CA SER A 339 -9.64 -0.41 2.37
C SER A 339 -8.75 -0.77 1.18
N ASP A 340 -7.79 -1.69 1.36
CA ASP A 340 -6.95 -2.21 0.26
C ASP A 340 -7.80 -3.10 -0.66
N LEU A 341 -8.68 -3.91 -0.07
CA LEU A 341 -9.65 -4.71 -0.80
C LEU A 341 -10.61 -3.82 -1.61
N CYS A 342 -11.15 -2.75 -1.02
CA CYS A 342 -11.97 -1.76 -1.71
C CYS A 342 -11.23 -1.17 -2.93
N ALA A 343 -9.96 -0.81 -2.77
CA ALA A 343 -9.15 -0.29 -3.86
C ALA A 343 -9.01 -1.28 -5.03
N VAL A 344 -8.79 -2.57 -4.73
CA VAL A 344 -8.73 -3.62 -5.76
C VAL A 344 -10.10 -3.82 -6.43
N LEU A 345 -11.20 -3.85 -5.66
CA LEU A 345 -12.55 -4.00 -6.23
C LEU A 345 -12.92 -2.82 -7.15
N VAL A 346 -12.61 -1.58 -6.74
CA VAL A 346 -12.78 -0.39 -7.57
C VAL A 346 -11.92 -0.49 -8.83
N ALA A 347 -10.67 -0.96 -8.72
CA ALA A 347 -9.78 -1.13 -9.88
C ALA A 347 -10.31 -2.17 -10.88
N ILE A 348 -10.81 -3.31 -10.39
CA ILE A 348 -11.45 -4.34 -11.22
C ILE A 348 -12.67 -3.74 -11.93
N GLY A 349 -13.53 -3.02 -11.19
CA GLY A 349 -14.74 -2.40 -11.73
C GLY A 349 -14.50 -1.33 -12.79
N LEU A 350 -13.38 -0.61 -12.68
CA LEU A 350 -12.99 0.45 -13.62
C LEU A 350 -12.09 -0.04 -14.77
N HIS A 351 -11.71 -1.32 -14.76
CA HIS A 351 -10.62 -1.84 -15.60
C HIS A 351 -9.36 -0.96 -15.50
N ALA A 352 -9.00 -0.60 -14.27
CA ALA A 352 -7.86 0.26 -14.00
C ALA A 352 -6.54 -0.41 -14.38
N GLU A 353 -5.58 0.40 -14.81
CA GLU A 353 -4.25 -0.06 -15.20
C GLU A 353 -3.49 -0.62 -13.99
N ARG A 354 -3.64 0.03 -12.83
CA ARG A 354 -2.93 -0.31 -11.60
C ARG A 354 -3.60 0.25 -10.36
N VAL A 355 -3.34 -0.42 -9.24
CA VAL A 355 -3.62 0.06 -7.89
C VAL A 355 -2.32 0.56 -7.27
N GLN A 356 -2.34 1.72 -6.63
CA GLN A 356 -1.23 2.28 -5.86
C GLN A 356 -1.63 2.33 -4.39
N ILE A 357 -0.97 1.55 -3.55
CA ILE A 357 -1.10 1.55 -2.11
C ILE A 357 -0.02 2.46 -1.53
N TRP A 358 -0.44 3.62 -1.07
CA TRP A 358 0.42 4.68 -0.57
C TRP A 358 0.63 4.57 0.95
N LYS A 359 1.88 4.34 1.34
CA LYS A 359 2.35 4.13 2.72
C LYS A 359 3.39 5.18 3.15
N GLU A 360 3.91 5.02 4.36
CA GLU A 360 5.02 5.82 4.91
C GLU A 360 6.39 5.15 4.72
N VAL A 361 6.44 4.05 3.98
CA VAL A 361 7.64 3.26 3.70
C VAL A 361 7.85 3.16 2.19
N ASP A 362 9.11 3.01 1.75
CA ASP A 362 9.49 3.01 0.34
C ASP A 362 8.81 1.87 -0.45
N GLY A 363 8.66 0.69 0.16
CA GLY A 363 7.96 -0.45 -0.43
C GLY A 363 7.93 -1.63 0.54
N ILE A 364 8.03 -2.84 0.00
CA ILE A 364 8.29 -4.07 0.75
C ILE A 364 9.80 -4.26 0.82
N PHE A 365 10.32 -4.60 2.00
CA PHE A 365 11.76 -4.76 2.22
C PHE A 365 12.14 -6.23 2.41
N THR A 366 13.43 -6.54 2.22
CA THR A 366 14.01 -7.86 2.49
C THR A 366 13.95 -8.27 3.97
N ALA A 367 13.82 -7.31 4.89
CA ALA A 367 13.58 -7.49 6.32
C ALA A 367 12.97 -6.19 6.88
N ASP A 368 12.50 -6.16 8.13
CA ASP A 368 12.04 -4.89 8.74
C ASP A 368 13.23 -3.92 8.85
N PRO A 369 13.23 -2.77 8.15
CA PRO A 369 14.33 -1.82 8.19
C PRO A 369 14.54 -1.15 9.55
N ARG A 370 13.59 -1.28 10.48
CA ARG A 370 13.73 -0.82 11.88
C ARG A 370 14.61 -1.75 12.71
N GLU A 371 14.71 -3.01 12.30
CA GLU A 371 15.47 -4.04 13.00
C GLU A 371 16.77 -4.37 12.27
N VAL A 372 16.73 -4.36 10.94
CA VAL A 372 17.87 -4.63 10.07
C VAL A 372 18.16 -3.39 9.22
N PRO A 373 19.13 -2.54 9.60
CA PRO A 373 19.43 -1.29 8.88
C PRO A 373 19.84 -1.50 7.41
N ASP A 374 20.43 -2.65 7.09
CA ASP A 374 20.87 -3.02 5.74
C ASP A 374 19.74 -3.61 4.87
N ALA A 375 18.49 -3.62 5.38
CA ALA A 375 17.34 -4.11 4.62
C ALA A 375 17.12 -3.28 3.35
N ARG A 376 16.89 -3.96 2.23
CA ARG A 376 16.75 -3.35 0.91
C ARG A 376 15.29 -3.37 0.47
N CYS A 377 14.83 -2.32 -0.18
CA CYS A 377 13.51 -2.29 -0.81
C CYS A 377 13.52 -3.23 -2.02
N LEU A 378 12.54 -4.12 -2.09
CA LEU A 378 12.36 -5.02 -3.23
C LEU A 378 11.75 -4.24 -4.40
N PRO A 379 12.31 -4.33 -5.62
CA PRO A 379 11.73 -3.65 -6.79
C PRO A 379 10.43 -4.34 -7.24
N SER A 380 10.39 -5.66 -7.16
CA SER A 380 9.22 -6.48 -7.50
C SER A 380 9.09 -7.67 -6.56
N ILE A 381 7.87 -8.22 -6.49
CA ILE A 381 7.56 -9.43 -5.73
C ILE A 381 6.38 -10.17 -6.37
N THR A 382 6.35 -11.50 -6.25
CA THR A 382 5.19 -12.27 -6.66
C THR A 382 4.04 -12.13 -5.64
N PRO A 383 2.78 -12.25 -6.07
CA PRO A 383 1.64 -12.18 -5.17
C PRO A 383 1.67 -13.26 -4.08
N SER A 384 2.15 -14.46 -4.41
CA SER A 384 2.33 -15.56 -3.44
C SER A 384 3.36 -15.18 -2.36
N GLU A 385 4.52 -14.62 -2.75
CA GLU A 385 5.50 -14.10 -1.79
C GLU A 385 4.96 -12.94 -0.95
N ALA A 386 4.23 -12.01 -1.55
CA ALA A 386 3.61 -10.90 -0.82
C ALA A 386 2.56 -11.38 0.19
N ALA A 387 1.81 -12.44 -0.15
CA ALA A 387 0.82 -13.04 0.73
C ALA A 387 1.50 -13.70 1.95
N GLU A 388 2.56 -14.49 1.73
CA GLU A 388 3.36 -15.09 2.81
C GLU A 388 3.96 -14.03 3.74
N LEU A 389 4.57 -12.98 3.17
CA LEU A 389 5.13 -11.89 3.96
C LEU A 389 4.07 -11.19 4.81
N THR A 390 2.89 -10.97 4.24
CA THR A 390 1.78 -10.35 4.97
C THR A 390 1.32 -11.24 6.13
N PHE A 391 1.21 -12.55 5.90
CA PHE A 391 0.75 -13.50 6.92
C PHE A 391 1.68 -13.54 8.15
N TYR A 392 3.01 -13.50 7.93
CA TYR A 392 4.02 -13.60 8.99
C TYR A 392 4.48 -12.25 9.57
N GLY A 393 3.73 -11.16 9.34
CA GLY A 393 3.87 -9.91 10.09
C GLY A 393 4.30 -8.68 9.29
N SER A 394 4.62 -8.82 8.01
CA SER A 394 4.84 -7.68 7.12
C SER A 394 3.50 -7.16 6.58
N GLU A 395 2.68 -6.54 7.44
CA GLU A 395 1.33 -6.01 7.09
C GLU A 395 1.40 -4.84 6.08
N VAL A 396 1.79 -5.15 4.84
CA VAL A 396 1.90 -4.19 3.74
C VAL A 396 0.63 -4.20 2.89
N ILE A 397 0.07 -5.36 2.57
CA ILE A 397 -1.11 -5.44 1.69
C ILE A 397 -2.08 -6.45 2.24
N HIS A 398 -3.39 -6.16 2.20
CA HIS A 398 -4.39 -7.14 2.61
C HIS A 398 -4.39 -8.41 1.72
N HIS A 399 -4.35 -9.61 2.32
CA HIS A 399 -4.23 -10.88 1.58
C HIS A 399 -5.38 -11.12 0.57
N LEU A 400 -6.64 -10.81 0.93
CA LEU A 400 -7.76 -10.92 -0.02
C LEU A 400 -7.60 -9.96 -1.21
N ALA A 401 -6.99 -8.78 -1.00
CA ALA A 401 -6.77 -7.82 -2.06
C ALA A 401 -5.76 -8.37 -3.08
N LEU A 402 -4.69 -9.02 -2.60
CA LEU A 402 -3.74 -9.74 -3.45
C LEU A 402 -4.45 -10.83 -4.27
N SER A 403 -5.20 -11.71 -3.60
CA SER A 403 -5.90 -12.82 -4.27
C SER A 403 -6.85 -12.34 -5.38
N LEU A 404 -7.65 -11.31 -5.11
CA LEU A 404 -8.60 -10.81 -6.11
C LEU A 404 -7.92 -10.07 -7.26
N ALA A 405 -6.81 -9.37 -7.00
CA ALA A 405 -6.05 -8.68 -8.03
C ALA A 405 -5.45 -9.66 -9.06
N ILE A 406 -5.01 -10.83 -8.60
CA ILE A 406 -4.49 -11.92 -9.46
C ILE A 406 -5.63 -12.58 -10.25
N GLN A 407 -6.73 -12.91 -9.58
CA GLN A 407 -7.86 -13.63 -10.19
C GLN A 407 -8.66 -12.77 -11.17
N ALA A 408 -8.47 -11.44 -11.13
CA ALA A 408 -9.09 -10.51 -12.05
C ALA A 408 -8.71 -10.81 -13.51
N LYS A 409 -9.62 -10.49 -14.43
CA LYS A 409 -9.41 -10.64 -15.88
C LYS A 409 -9.71 -9.30 -16.58
N PRO A 410 -8.68 -8.54 -17.02
CA PRO A 410 -7.23 -8.82 -16.86
C PRO A 410 -6.75 -8.68 -15.40
N PRO A 411 -5.60 -9.28 -15.03
CA PRO A 411 -5.03 -9.12 -13.70
C PRO A 411 -4.65 -7.66 -13.42
N VAL A 412 -4.75 -7.25 -12.16
CA VAL A 412 -4.47 -5.88 -11.73
C VAL A 412 -3.13 -5.82 -10.99
N SER A 413 -2.23 -4.97 -11.46
CA SER A 413 -0.93 -4.75 -10.79
C SER A 413 -1.09 -3.86 -9.56
N ILE A 414 -0.43 -4.21 -8.45
CA ILE A 414 -0.43 -3.42 -7.21
C ILE A 414 0.96 -2.84 -6.97
N PHE A 415 1.02 -1.52 -6.76
CA PHE A 415 2.25 -0.78 -6.45
C PHE A 415 2.20 -0.33 -5.00
N VAL A 416 3.22 -0.68 -4.21
CA VAL A 416 3.43 -0.11 -2.87
C VAL A 416 4.38 1.07 -3.01
N LYS A 417 3.94 2.26 -2.60
CA LYS A 417 4.69 3.51 -2.74
C LYS A 417 4.75 4.32 -1.45
N ASN A 418 5.75 5.20 -1.33
CA ASN A 418 5.89 6.11 -0.20
C ASN A 418 5.31 7.49 -0.47
N VAL A 419 4.42 7.96 0.40
CA VAL A 419 3.86 9.32 0.36
C VAL A 419 4.92 10.39 0.58
N GLN A 420 5.98 10.10 1.34
CA GLN A 420 7.06 11.06 1.58
C GLN A 420 8.03 11.17 0.40
N LYS A 421 8.20 10.08 -0.36
CA LYS A 421 9.08 9.99 -1.54
C LYS A 421 8.29 9.49 -2.77
N PRO A 422 7.38 10.29 -3.35
CA PRO A 422 6.47 9.82 -4.39
C PRO A 422 7.13 9.33 -5.68
N TRP A 423 8.32 9.87 -5.96
CA TRP A 423 9.15 9.55 -7.12
C TRP A 423 10.02 8.31 -6.90
N GLY A 424 10.01 7.70 -5.71
CA GLY A 424 10.66 6.42 -5.47
C GLY A 424 10.02 5.30 -6.30
N GLN A 425 10.84 4.30 -6.64
CA GLN A 425 10.39 3.11 -7.40
C GLN A 425 9.33 2.32 -6.63
N GLY A 426 9.58 2.13 -5.32
CA GLY A 426 8.75 1.30 -4.45
C GLY A 426 8.80 -0.17 -4.81
N THR A 427 7.71 -0.89 -4.60
CA THR A 427 7.61 -2.33 -4.94
C THR A 427 6.40 -2.60 -5.80
N VAL A 428 6.59 -3.37 -6.86
CA VAL A 428 5.51 -3.84 -7.73
C VAL A 428 5.17 -5.29 -7.42
N VAL A 429 3.90 -5.57 -7.14
CA VAL A 429 3.39 -6.93 -7.08
C VAL A 429 2.97 -7.34 -8.49
N ILE A 430 3.74 -8.24 -9.10
CA ILE A 430 3.55 -8.66 -10.50
C ILE A 430 2.67 -9.91 -10.53
N PRO A 431 1.46 -9.88 -11.14
CA PRO A 431 0.62 -11.07 -11.28
C PRO A 431 1.29 -12.06 -12.25
N SER A 432 2.18 -12.92 -11.76
CA SER A 432 2.86 -13.93 -12.56
C SER A 432 2.38 -15.32 -12.16
N ASP A 433 1.69 -15.98 -13.09
CA ASP A 433 1.66 -17.44 -13.19
C ASP A 433 1.91 -17.79 -14.67
N GLY A 434 3.16 -18.09 -15.02
CA GLY A 434 3.53 -18.69 -16.32
C GLY A 434 3.95 -17.73 -17.44
N ASP A 435 5.23 -17.84 -17.81
CA ASP A 435 5.83 -17.77 -19.17
C ASP A 435 5.53 -16.64 -20.18
N ASP A 436 4.78 -15.58 -19.86
CA ASP A 436 4.61 -14.47 -20.83
C ASP A 436 4.84 -13.09 -20.21
N THR A 437 6.11 -12.81 -19.89
CA THR A 437 6.62 -11.46 -19.59
C THR A 437 6.55 -10.51 -20.80
N SER A 438 6.22 -11.04 -22.00
CA SER A 438 6.20 -10.28 -23.26
C SER A 438 5.02 -9.31 -23.41
N SER A 439 3.97 -9.46 -22.61
CA SER A 439 2.73 -8.66 -22.70
C SER A 439 2.61 -7.54 -21.66
N TRP A 440 3.56 -7.46 -20.72
CA TRP A 440 3.56 -6.48 -19.64
C TRP A 440 4.39 -5.25 -20.03
N PRO A 441 4.04 -4.03 -19.55
CA PRO A 441 4.89 -2.88 -19.73
C PRO A 441 6.26 -3.16 -19.09
N ILE A 442 7.28 -3.37 -19.94
CA ILE A 442 8.68 -3.65 -19.58
C ILE A 442 9.32 -2.45 -18.82
N ASP A 443 8.58 -1.38 -18.56
CA ASP A 443 9.07 -0.14 -17.94
C ASP A 443 9.42 -0.26 -16.44
N TYR A 444 9.06 -1.35 -15.76
CA TYR A 444 9.30 -1.54 -14.31
C TYR A 444 10.30 -2.65 -13.96
N LEU A 445 10.78 -3.40 -14.96
CA LEU A 445 11.85 -4.39 -14.80
C LEU A 445 13.15 -3.74 -15.25
N ASP A 446 14.21 -3.86 -14.44
CA ASP A 446 15.54 -3.46 -14.86
C ASP A 446 15.90 -4.26 -16.14
N PRO A 447 16.30 -3.61 -17.26
CA PRO A 447 16.66 -4.31 -18.48
C PRO A 447 17.73 -5.41 -18.27
N SER A 448 18.52 -5.31 -17.20
CA SER A 448 19.48 -6.34 -16.81
C SER A 448 18.87 -7.72 -16.51
N ASP A 449 17.58 -7.79 -16.15
CA ASP A 449 16.92 -9.06 -15.84
C ASP A 449 16.33 -9.73 -17.09
N SER A 450 16.03 -8.94 -18.15
CA SER A 450 15.40 -9.44 -19.38
C SER A 450 16.37 -10.11 -20.38
N GLU A 451 17.68 -9.92 -20.23
CA GLU A 451 18.69 -10.56 -21.11
C GLU A 451 19.25 -11.89 -20.55
N SER A 452 18.76 -12.37 -19.40
CA SER A 452 19.27 -13.60 -18.76
C SER A 452 18.59 -14.91 -19.24
N THR A 453 18.04 -14.95 -20.46
CA THR A 453 17.50 -16.18 -21.05
C THR A 453 18.56 -17.13 -21.62
N SER A 454 19.85 -16.85 -21.45
CA SER A 454 20.88 -17.88 -21.60
C SER A 454 22.16 -17.59 -20.80
N SER A 455 22.63 -18.61 -20.09
CA SER A 455 23.91 -18.75 -19.37
C SER A 455 23.99 -18.28 -17.90
N THR A 456 24.12 -19.30 -17.02
CA THR A 456 24.46 -19.27 -15.59
C THR A 456 23.51 -18.52 -14.65
N ALA A 457 22.35 -19.14 -14.36
CA ALA A 457 21.48 -18.70 -13.27
C ALA A 457 22.25 -18.74 -11.94
N LEU A 458 22.41 -17.58 -11.31
CA LEU A 458 22.76 -17.50 -9.89
C LEU A 458 21.79 -18.39 -9.09
N PRO A 459 22.24 -19.07 -8.02
CA PRO A 459 21.34 -19.87 -7.20
C PRO A 459 20.23 -18.96 -6.67
N LYS A 460 18.97 -19.35 -6.88
CA LYS A 460 17.82 -18.63 -6.33
C LYS A 460 18.03 -18.47 -4.82
N MET A 461 17.92 -17.25 -4.32
CA MET A 461 18.08 -16.90 -2.91
C MET A 461 16.72 -16.55 -2.32
N PRO A 462 16.54 -16.70 -1.00
CA PRO A 462 15.34 -16.22 -0.33
C PRO A 462 15.12 -14.73 -0.56
N THR A 463 13.86 -14.35 -0.72
CA THR A 463 13.43 -12.99 -1.08
C THR A 463 13.44 -12.07 0.14
N ALA A 464 12.94 -12.56 1.28
CA ALA A 464 12.83 -11.77 2.49
C ALA A 464 12.76 -12.62 3.77
N VAL A 465 13.03 -11.98 4.91
CA VAL A 465 12.93 -12.52 6.27
C VAL A 465 11.97 -11.66 7.07
N THR A 466 11.08 -12.30 7.81
CA THR A 466 10.05 -11.61 8.61
C THR A 466 9.92 -12.25 9.98
N ILE A 467 9.56 -11.45 10.98
CA ILE A 467 9.35 -11.89 12.36
C ILE A 467 7.97 -11.49 12.86
N LYS A 468 7.25 -12.44 13.47
CA LYS A 468 6.00 -12.21 14.21
C LYS A 468 6.26 -12.44 15.70
N ARG A 469 5.99 -11.43 16.52
CA ARG A 469 6.16 -11.49 17.98
C ARG A 469 4.86 -11.83 18.70
N ASP A 470 4.93 -11.92 20.02
CA ASP A 470 3.79 -12.15 20.91
C ASP A 470 3.07 -13.46 20.61
N ILE A 471 3.86 -14.51 20.33
CA ILE A 471 3.34 -15.84 20.05
C ILE A 471 3.35 -16.67 21.33
N THR A 472 2.24 -17.37 21.55
CA THR A 472 2.12 -18.37 22.61
C THR A 472 1.99 -19.75 21.97
N ILE A 473 2.80 -20.70 22.42
CA ILE A 473 2.77 -22.09 21.95
C ILE A 473 1.93 -22.93 22.89
N PHE A 474 0.96 -23.65 22.34
CA PHE A 474 0.22 -24.70 23.03
C PHE A 474 0.72 -26.06 22.57
N ASN A 475 1.39 -26.77 23.47
CA ASN A 475 1.82 -28.14 23.29
C ASN A 475 0.82 -29.06 24.00
N ILE A 476 0.18 -29.95 23.25
CA ILE A 476 -0.84 -30.86 23.76
C ILE A 476 -0.40 -32.29 23.48
N LEU A 477 -0.15 -33.03 24.55
CA LEU A 477 0.13 -34.46 24.50
C LEU A 477 -1.17 -35.24 24.75
N SER A 478 -1.61 -36.03 23.78
CA SER A 478 -2.85 -36.78 23.86
C SER A 478 -2.80 -37.87 24.93
N ASN A 479 -3.86 -37.97 25.72
CA ASN A 479 -4.03 -39.04 26.72
C ASN A 479 -4.43 -40.40 26.09
N LYS A 480 -4.66 -40.46 24.78
CA LYS A 480 -5.26 -41.62 24.10
C LYS A 480 -4.30 -42.24 23.08
N GLN A 481 -4.12 -43.55 23.14
CA GLN A 481 -3.11 -44.28 22.36
C GLN A 481 -3.50 -44.64 20.91
N SER A 482 -4.69 -44.30 20.38
CA SER A 482 -5.14 -44.99 19.13
C SER A 482 -5.92 -44.20 18.07
N MET A 483 -6.40 -42.96 18.27
CA MET A 483 -7.17 -42.26 17.22
C MET A 483 -6.86 -40.76 17.15
N SER A 484 -5.79 -40.41 16.43
CA SER A 484 -5.29 -39.03 16.29
C SER A 484 -6.31 -38.06 15.68
N HIS A 485 -7.09 -38.49 14.68
CA HIS A 485 -8.11 -37.65 14.03
C HIS A 485 -9.20 -37.13 14.97
N GLY A 486 -9.71 -37.97 15.89
CA GLY A 486 -10.74 -37.56 16.85
C GLY A 486 -10.21 -36.55 17.87
N PHE A 487 -8.94 -36.70 18.25
CA PHE A 487 -8.23 -35.75 19.10
C PHE A 487 -8.06 -34.39 18.40
N PHE A 488 -7.61 -34.37 17.15
CA PHE A 488 -7.50 -33.13 16.36
C PHE A 488 -8.82 -32.38 16.24
N VAL A 489 -9.91 -33.08 15.89
CA VAL A 489 -11.24 -32.47 15.76
C VAL A 489 -11.62 -31.74 17.04
N LYS A 490 -11.46 -32.38 18.20
CA LYS A 490 -11.81 -31.78 19.50
C LYS A 490 -10.95 -30.58 19.86
N VAL A 491 -9.64 -30.67 19.63
CA VAL A 491 -8.72 -29.54 19.85
C VAL A 491 -9.16 -28.33 19.01
N PHE A 492 -9.38 -28.52 17.70
CA PHE A 492 -9.81 -27.42 16.83
C PHE A 492 -11.24 -26.94 17.12
N THR A 493 -12.14 -27.81 17.59
CA THR A 493 -13.47 -27.39 18.06
C THR A 493 -13.37 -26.48 19.28
N ILE A 494 -12.53 -26.83 20.27
CA ILE A 494 -12.31 -25.98 21.46
C ILE A 494 -11.76 -24.61 21.05
N LEU A 495 -10.81 -24.57 20.13
CA LEU A 495 -10.25 -23.30 19.63
C LEU A 495 -11.29 -22.47 18.86
N ALA A 496 -12.11 -23.12 18.02
CA ALA A 496 -13.18 -22.46 17.28
C ALA A 496 -14.28 -21.90 18.21
N GLU A 497 -14.64 -22.61 19.27
CA GLU A 497 -15.58 -22.13 20.31
C GLU A 497 -15.09 -20.85 21.00
N HIS A 498 -13.77 -20.62 21.02
CA HIS A 498 -13.13 -19.45 21.62
C HIS A 498 -12.68 -18.41 20.59
N ASP A 499 -13.01 -18.58 19.31
CA ASP A 499 -12.62 -17.70 18.21
C ASP A 499 -11.10 -17.48 18.10
N ILE A 500 -10.33 -18.55 18.35
CA ILE A 500 -8.86 -18.52 18.32
C ILE A 500 -8.35 -18.99 16.97
N SER A 501 -7.64 -18.11 16.28
CA SER A 501 -6.92 -18.41 15.04
C SER A 501 -5.52 -18.95 15.36
N VAL A 502 -5.14 -20.06 14.72
CA VAL A 502 -3.82 -20.69 14.85
C VAL A 502 -2.95 -20.30 13.66
N ASP A 503 -1.74 -19.85 13.92
CA ASP A 503 -0.78 -19.41 12.89
C ASP A 503 -0.01 -20.60 12.30
N LEU A 504 0.50 -21.48 13.16
CA LEU A 504 1.28 -22.65 12.78
C LEU A 504 0.83 -23.87 13.56
N ILE A 505 0.83 -25.01 12.88
CA ILE A 505 0.52 -26.31 13.48
C ILE A 505 1.66 -27.26 13.14
N SER A 506 2.22 -27.90 14.16
CA SER A 506 3.14 -29.01 14.00
C SER A 506 2.60 -30.23 14.74
N THR A 507 2.59 -31.38 14.09
CA THR A 507 1.93 -32.58 14.60
C THR A 507 2.86 -33.78 14.60
N SER A 508 2.66 -34.63 15.60
CA SER A 508 3.12 -36.01 15.69
C SER A 508 1.90 -36.91 15.89
N GLU A 509 2.10 -38.21 16.05
CA GLU A 509 1.00 -39.18 16.22
C GLU A 509 0.15 -38.90 17.46
N VAL A 510 0.79 -38.46 18.56
CA VAL A 510 0.15 -38.20 19.85
C VAL A 510 0.37 -36.78 20.36
N HIS A 511 1.08 -35.93 19.63
CA HIS A 511 1.46 -34.59 20.09
C HIS A 511 1.07 -33.53 19.07
N VAL A 512 0.51 -32.43 19.55
CA VAL A 512 0.11 -31.29 18.73
C VAL A 512 0.64 -30.02 19.34
N SER A 513 1.46 -29.33 18.58
CA SER A 513 2.02 -28.04 18.91
C SER A 513 1.38 -26.98 18.02
N MET A 514 0.85 -25.93 18.63
CA MET A 514 0.15 -24.85 17.93
C MET A 514 0.70 -23.50 18.33
N ALA A 515 1.05 -22.68 17.35
CA ALA A 515 1.45 -21.30 17.55
C ALA A 515 0.24 -20.38 17.42
N ILE A 516 0.00 -19.55 18.44
CA ILE A 516 -1.16 -18.67 18.50
C ILE A 516 -0.69 -17.25 18.79
N ASN A 517 -1.19 -16.28 18.02
CA ASN A 517 -0.93 -14.86 18.29
C ASN A 517 -1.68 -14.41 19.55
N SER A 518 -0.93 -14.09 20.60
CA SER A 518 -1.43 -13.67 21.90
C SER A 518 -1.63 -12.16 22.05
N SER A 519 -1.25 -11.35 21.05
CA SER A 519 -1.25 -9.87 21.13
C SER A 519 -2.62 -9.26 21.45
N ASN A 520 -3.71 -9.94 21.11
CA ASN A 520 -5.09 -9.51 21.32
C ASN A 520 -5.87 -10.39 22.31
N MET A 521 -5.22 -11.37 22.95
CA MET A 521 -5.87 -12.29 23.86
C MET A 521 -5.76 -11.81 25.30
N ASP A 522 -6.87 -11.83 26.03
CA ASP A 522 -6.82 -11.58 27.47
C ASP A 522 -6.20 -12.79 28.20
N PRO A 523 -5.40 -12.59 29.26
CA PRO A 523 -4.82 -13.70 30.03
C PRO A 523 -5.87 -14.69 30.58
N SER A 524 -7.10 -14.22 30.82
CA SER A 524 -8.22 -15.07 31.23
C SER A 524 -8.69 -16.02 30.13
N GLN A 525 -8.65 -15.59 28.86
CA GLN A 525 -9.01 -16.43 27.72
C GLN A 525 -7.99 -17.55 27.52
N ILE A 526 -6.70 -17.22 27.59
CA ILE A 526 -5.60 -18.20 27.50
C ILE A 526 -5.78 -19.28 28.57
N LYS A 527 -6.06 -18.87 29.82
CA LYS A 527 -6.28 -19.81 30.93
C LYS A 527 -7.53 -20.67 30.73
N ASN A 528 -8.62 -20.09 30.23
CA ASN A 528 -9.86 -20.84 29.97
C ASN A 528 -9.65 -21.92 28.91
N VAL A 529 -8.96 -21.56 27.83
CA VAL A 529 -8.61 -22.47 26.72
C VAL A 529 -7.69 -23.58 27.22
N GLN A 530 -6.67 -23.23 28.02
CA GLN A 530 -5.79 -24.21 28.65
C GLN A 530 -6.56 -25.22 29.50
N CYS A 531 -7.51 -24.77 30.32
CA CYS A 531 -8.34 -25.67 31.14
C CYS A 531 -9.20 -26.60 30.27
N ARG A 532 -9.79 -26.10 29.19
CA ARG A 532 -10.60 -26.90 28.25
C ARG A 532 -9.75 -27.92 27.49
N LEU A 533 -8.56 -27.53 27.04
CA LEU A 533 -7.64 -28.43 26.33
C LEU A 533 -7.07 -29.51 27.24
N ALA A 534 -6.95 -29.23 28.55
CA ALA A 534 -6.49 -30.19 29.55
C ALA A 534 -7.43 -31.42 29.70
N GLU A 535 -8.67 -31.32 29.23
CA GLU A 535 -9.59 -32.47 29.16
C GLU A 535 -9.18 -33.51 28.10
N GLU A 536 -8.44 -33.09 27.08
CA GLU A 536 -8.04 -33.97 25.96
C GLU A 536 -6.58 -34.46 26.06
N GLY A 537 -5.75 -33.84 26.90
CA GLY A 537 -4.34 -34.14 27.00
C GLY A 537 -3.60 -33.36 28.08
N GLU A 538 -2.31 -33.67 28.27
CA GLU A 538 -1.39 -32.81 29.03
C GLU A 538 -1.07 -31.57 28.19
N VAL A 539 -1.30 -30.37 28.75
CA VAL A 539 -1.12 -29.09 28.05
C VAL A 539 0.02 -28.32 28.67
N ASN A 540 1.06 -28.06 27.87
CA ASN A 540 2.14 -27.14 28.19
C ASN A 540 1.99 -25.85 27.37
N VAL A 541 2.09 -24.70 28.02
CA VAL A 541 1.92 -23.38 27.40
C VAL A 541 3.23 -22.60 27.53
N LEU A 542 3.81 -22.22 26.39
CA LEU A 542 5.03 -21.43 26.33
C LEU A 542 4.70 -20.03 25.80
N PRO A 543 4.64 -19.00 26.67
CA PRO A 543 4.43 -17.61 26.26
C PRO A 543 5.72 -16.97 25.74
N ASP A 544 5.62 -15.74 25.24
CA ASP A 544 6.75 -14.87 24.86
C ASP A 544 7.67 -15.42 23.74
N MET A 545 7.11 -16.21 22.83
CA MET A 545 7.83 -16.78 21.68
C MET A 545 7.72 -15.86 20.45
N ALA A 546 8.60 -16.08 19.47
CA ALA A 546 8.52 -15.42 18.17
C ALA A 546 8.55 -16.43 17.01
N ILE A 547 7.88 -16.07 15.92
CA ILE A 547 7.93 -16.78 14.64
C ILE A 547 8.90 -16.05 13.71
N LEU A 548 10.00 -16.70 13.32
CA LEU A 548 10.90 -16.24 12.26
C LEU A 548 10.59 -17.00 10.98
N SER A 549 10.21 -16.29 9.92
CA SER A 549 9.84 -16.88 8.63
C SER A 549 10.76 -16.37 7.52
N LEU A 550 11.30 -17.31 6.75
CA LEU A 550 12.07 -17.08 5.54
C LEU A 550 11.14 -17.28 4.34
N VAL A 551 10.97 -16.26 3.49
CA VAL A 551 10.06 -16.27 2.35
C VAL A 551 10.83 -16.20 1.03
N GLY A 552 10.43 -17.03 0.06
CA GLY A 552 10.90 -16.92 -1.31
C GLY A 552 10.15 -17.85 -2.27
N ALA A 553 10.19 -17.52 -3.56
CA ALA A 553 9.66 -18.39 -4.60
C ALA A 553 10.46 -19.71 -4.66
N GLU A 554 9.76 -20.86 -4.63
CA GLU A 554 10.35 -22.19 -4.74
C GLU A 554 11.43 -22.55 -3.69
N LEU A 555 11.30 -22.18 -2.40
CA LEU A 555 12.34 -22.47 -1.39
C LEU A 555 12.71 -23.96 -1.28
N LYS A 556 11.80 -24.92 -1.48
CA LYS A 556 12.09 -26.37 -1.49
C LYS A 556 13.09 -26.76 -2.55
N ASN A 557 13.13 -26.04 -3.66
CA ASN A 557 14.11 -26.28 -4.71
C ASN A 557 15.46 -25.65 -4.36
N MET A 558 15.53 -24.77 -3.36
CA MET A 558 16.77 -24.16 -2.86
C MET A 558 17.49 -25.07 -1.86
N THR A 559 18.12 -26.13 -2.37
CA THR A 559 18.87 -27.08 -1.53
C THR A 559 19.96 -26.39 -0.72
N GLY A 560 19.99 -26.63 0.59
CA GLY A 560 21.01 -26.09 1.51
C GLY A 560 20.62 -24.79 2.23
N ILE A 561 19.56 -24.09 1.80
CA ILE A 561 19.11 -22.86 2.47
C ILE A 561 18.61 -23.14 3.89
N ALA A 562 17.80 -24.19 4.09
CA ALA A 562 17.35 -24.57 5.43
C ALA A 562 18.54 -24.88 6.36
N GLY A 563 19.52 -25.66 5.89
CA GLY A 563 20.73 -25.96 6.65
C GLY A 563 21.53 -24.72 7.01
N ARG A 564 21.65 -23.75 6.10
CA ARG A 564 22.30 -22.45 6.36
C ARG A 564 21.55 -21.65 7.42
N MET A 565 20.22 -21.57 7.35
CA MET A 565 19.40 -20.88 8.35
C MET A 565 19.61 -21.48 9.74
N PHE A 566 19.52 -22.81 9.88
CA PHE A 566 19.71 -23.49 11.16
C PHE A 566 21.12 -23.39 11.70
N ALA A 567 22.14 -23.43 10.83
CA ALA A 567 23.54 -23.23 11.24
C ALA A 567 23.73 -21.84 11.86
N ILE A 568 23.22 -20.78 11.22
CA ILE A 568 23.31 -19.40 11.72
C ILE A 568 22.58 -19.26 13.06
N LEU A 569 21.37 -19.82 13.19
CA LEU A 569 20.64 -19.79 14.46
C LEU A 569 21.39 -20.50 15.58
N GLY A 570 21.97 -21.67 15.30
CA GLY A 570 22.80 -22.42 16.25
C GLY A 570 24.07 -21.68 16.66
N GLU A 571 24.74 -21.02 15.71
CA GLU A 571 25.90 -20.15 15.96
C GLU A 571 25.55 -18.96 16.86
N GLN A 572 24.32 -18.45 16.79
CA GLN A 572 23.80 -17.39 17.66
C GLN A 572 23.18 -17.92 18.96
N HIS A 573 23.32 -19.21 19.26
CA HIS A 573 22.76 -19.87 20.45
C HIS A 573 21.23 -19.72 20.58
N VAL A 574 20.52 -19.65 19.45
CA VAL A 574 19.06 -19.62 19.42
C VAL A 574 18.53 -21.06 19.46
N ASN A 575 17.80 -21.40 20.52
CA ASN A 575 17.15 -22.70 20.62
C ASN A 575 15.84 -22.71 19.81
N ILE A 576 15.58 -23.80 19.10
CA ILE A 576 14.43 -23.92 18.20
C ILE A 576 13.39 -24.82 18.85
N GLU A 577 12.19 -24.28 19.10
CA GLU A 577 11.08 -25.02 19.71
C GLU A 577 10.23 -25.73 18.65
N MET A 578 9.98 -25.06 17.52
CA MET A 578 9.15 -25.60 16.44
C MET A 578 9.72 -25.25 15.07
N ILE A 579 9.61 -26.19 14.14
CA ILE A 579 9.86 -26.00 12.72
C ILE A 579 8.56 -26.31 11.96
N SER A 580 8.21 -25.44 11.04
CA SER A 580 7.15 -25.69 10.06
C SER A 580 7.65 -25.27 8.67
N GLN A 581 7.44 -26.14 7.69
CA GLN A 581 7.64 -25.82 6.28
C GLN A 581 6.34 -26.15 5.54
N GLY A 582 5.68 -25.11 5.05
CA GLY A 582 4.44 -25.22 4.30
C GLY A 582 4.63 -24.88 2.82
N THR A 583 3.81 -25.47 1.96
CA THR A 583 3.72 -25.10 0.54
C THR A 583 2.42 -24.33 0.30
N LEU A 584 2.50 -23.03 -0.02
CA LEU A 584 1.37 -22.26 -0.52
C LEU A 584 1.62 -21.94 -1.99
N THR A 585 1.01 -22.79 -2.84
CA THR A 585 0.89 -22.74 -4.31
C THR A 585 2.19 -22.68 -5.12
N THR A 586 3.15 -21.80 -4.78
CA THR A 586 4.46 -21.59 -5.44
C THR A 586 5.52 -20.96 -4.52
N THR A 587 5.11 -20.46 -3.35
CA THR A 587 5.99 -19.85 -2.34
C THR A 587 5.98 -20.71 -1.10
N GLU A 588 7.14 -20.80 -0.47
CA GLU A 588 7.31 -21.54 0.76
C GLU A 588 7.82 -20.61 1.85
N SER A 589 7.44 -20.92 3.08
CA SER A 589 7.99 -20.32 4.28
C SER A 589 8.68 -21.40 5.10
N LEU A 590 9.97 -21.19 5.39
CA LEU A 590 10.64 -21.94 6.45
C LEU A 590 10.51 -21.14 7.73
N THR A 591 9.74 -21.70 8.66
CA THR A 591 9.33 -20.98 9.83
C THR A 591 9.88 -21.66 11.07
N VAL A 592 10.62 -20.89 11.85
CA VAL A 592 11.31 -21.33 13.05
C VAL A 592 10.78 -20.52 14.22
N MET A 593 10.38 -21.21 15.29
CA MET A 593 10.01 -20.57 16.54
C MET A 593 11.10 -20.72 17.59
N TYR A 594 11.36 -19.63 18.30
CA TYR A 594 12.40 -19.52 19.31
C TYR A 594 11.99 -18.60 20.46
#